data_AF-G0URC3-F1
#
_entry.id   AF-G0URC3-F1
#
_cell.length_a   1.000
_cell.length_b   1.000
_cell.length_c   1.000
_cell.angle_alpha   90.00
_cell.angle_beta   90.00
_cell.angle_gamma   90.00
#
_symmetry.space_group_name_H-M   'P 1'
#
loop_
_entity.id
_entity.type
_entity.pdbx_description
1 polymer ?
#
loop_
_entity_poly.entity_id
_entity_poly.type
_entity_poly.pdbx_seq_one_letter_code
_entity_poly.pdbx_strand_id
1 'polypeptide(L)'
;MADAAAMHDSQPRLSLATDKQRLLEMRQNIVQGLRQRVERLTEECRRQEDRAQGLAAQYEQRRAEQDARVSAKEEHIRMQQNEVSALESAVRLLREKSEHHGMAIEEAQKELARRQALRKKVEDAQKALTQLKQVVEDRDARMVALELRVDREKTETERRHEQLEGWEPHCSLPRIEDVGRLGLDETAGESIVLVGDLA
;
A
#
# COMPACT_ATOMS: atom_id res chain seq x y z
N MET A 1 -108.76 27.01 85.16
CA MET A 1 -107.92 25.82 85.37
C MET A 1 -107.32 25.24 84.07
N ALA A 2 -107.77 25.59 82.86
CA ALA A 2 -107.19 25.10 81.61
C ALA A 2 -105.89 25.81 81.15
N ASP A 3 -105.59 26.99 81.69
CA ASP A 3 -104.49 27.86 81.23
C ASP A 3 -103.11 27.46 81.74
N ALA A 4 -103.03 26.93 82.97
CA ALA A 4 -101.77 26.46 83.56
C ALA A 4 -101.27 25.17 82.89
N ALA A 5 -102.18 24.29 82.47
CA ALA A 5 -101.84 23.05 81.77
C ALA A 5 -101.34 23.32 80.33
N ALA A 6 -101.97 24.26 79.62
CA ALA A 6 -101.54 24.66 78.27
C ALA A 6 -100.18 25.39 78.27
N MET A 7 -99.92 26.23 79.28
CA MET A 7 -98.61 26.87 79.49
C MET A 7 -97.51 25.85 79.83
N HIS A 8 -97.81 24.86 80.69
CA HIS A 8 -96.84 23.84 81.09
C HIS A 8 -96.44 22.90 79.95
N ASP A 9 -97.33 22.66 78.97
CA ASP A 9 -97.05 21.92 77.73
C ASP A 9 -96.34 22.75 76.65
N SER A 10 -96.48 24.08 76.69
CA SER A 10 -95.86 25.00 75.72
C SER A 10 -94.38 25.30 76.00
N GLN A 11 -93.99 25.36 77.28
CA GLN A 11 -92.59 25.55 77.71
C GLN A 11 -91.60 24.47 77.20
N PRO A 12 -91.87 23.15 77.33
CA PRO A 12 -90.97 22.12 76.81
C PRO A 12 -90.94 22.06 75.28
N ARG A 13 -92.01 22.51 74.60
CA ARG A 13 -92.05 22.60 73.13
C ARG A 13 -91.18 23.76 72.62
N LEU A 14 -91.18 24.89 73.32
CA LEU A 14 -90.32 26.04 73.00
C LEU A 14 -88.84 25.72 73.28
N SER A 15 -88.50 25.06 74.39
CA SER A 15 -87.12 24.65 74.67
C SER A 15 -86.60 23.64 73.64
N LEU A 16 -87.42 22.65 73.26
CA LEU A 16 -87.09 21.69 72.22
C LEU A 16 -86.89 22.36 70.85
N ALA A 17 -87.69 23.40 70.54
CA ALA A 17 -87.54 24.17 69.31
C ALA A 17 -86.23 24.99 69.30
N THR A 18 -85.88 25.64 70.41
CA THR A 18 -84.61 26.39 70.53
C THR A 18 -83.39 25.47 70.48
N ASP A 19 -83.46 24.29 71.10
CA ASP A 19 -82.36 23.32 71.07
C ASP A 19 -82.17 22.72 69.67
N LYS A 20 -83.28 22.44 68.95
CA LYS A 20 -83.23 22.06 67.53
C LYS A 20 -82.59 23.15 66.67
N GLN A 21 -82.93 24.43 66.92
CA GLN A 21 -82.34 25.55 66.18
C GLN A 21 -80.84 25.69 66.45
N ARG A 22 -80.40 25.59 67.71
CA ARG A 22 -78.97 25.58 68.06
C ARG A 22 -78.23 24.40 67.42
N LEU A 23 -78.84 23.20 67.38
CA LEU A 23 -78.26 22.04 66.70
C LEU A 23 -78.16 22.24 65.18
N LEU A 24 -79.15 22.89 64.56
CA LEU A 24 -79.11 23.25 63.15
C LEU A 24 -78.02 24.27 62.87
N GLU A 25 -77.87 25.30 63.69
CA GLU A 25 -76.80 26.31 63.60
C GLU A 25 -75.41 25.66 63.78
N MET A 26 -75.25 24.77 64.76
CA MET A 26 -74.01 24.01 64.93
C MET A 26 -73.70 23.13 63.71
N ARG A 27 -74.69 22.43 63.16
CA ARG A 27 -74.53 21.64 61.94
C ARG A 27 -74.17 22.51 60.75
N GLN A 28 -74.80 23.66 60.58
CA GLN A 28 -74.49 24.62 59.52
C GLN A 28 -73.05 25.11 59.63
N ASN A 29 -72.59 25.47 60.84
CA ASN A 29 -71.22 25.90 61.08
C ASN A 29 -70.21 24.78 60.78
N ILE A 30 -70.50 23.53 61.17
CA ILE A 30 -69.64 22.38 60.86
C ILE A 30 -69.57 22.15 59.35
N VAL A 31 -70.71 22.17 58.65
CA VAL A 31 -70.76 22.00 57.19
C VAL A 31 -70.00 23.12 56.48
N GLN A 32 -70.13 24.36 56.93
CA GLN A 32 -69.40 25.49 56.36
C GLN A 32 -67.89 25.35 56.59
N GLY A 33 -67.46 24.94 57.79
CA GLY A 33 -66.05 24.66 58.08
C GLY A 33 -65.48 23.51 57.24
N LEU A 34 -66.25 22.44 57.03
CA LEU A 34 -65.87 21.33 56.14
C LEU A 34 -65.76 21.79 54.69
N ARG A 35 -66.69 22.61 54.18
CA ARG A 35 -66.62 23.18 52.83
C ARG A 35 -65.35 23.99 52.62
N GLN A 36 -65.04 24.92 53.53
CA GLN A 36 -63.81 25.71 53.48
C GLN A 36 -62.55 24.83 53.52
N ARG A 37 -62.57 23.75 54.31
CA ARG A 37 -61.44 22.82 54.40
C ARG A 37 -61.24 22.01 53.11
N VAL A 38 -62.34 21.57 52.48
CA VAL A 38 -62.31 20.90 51.18
C VAL A 38 -61.81 21.84 50.08
N GLU A 39 -62.28 23.09 50.07
CA GLU A 39 -61.81 24.12 49.12
C GLU A 39 -60.29 24.33 49.25
N ARG A 40 -59.78 24.51 50.48
CA ARG A 40 -58.34 24.66 50.73
C ARG A 40 -57.54 23.45 50.26
N LEU A 41 -57.97 22.23 50.61
CA LEU A 41 -57.28 21.01 50.16
C LEU A 41 -57.32 20.86 48.64
N THR A 42 -58.42 21.24 48.00
CA THR A 42 -58.54 21.20 46.54
C THR A 42 -57.56 22.16 45.87
N GLU A 43 -57.39 23.38 46.41
CA GLU A 43 -56.38 24.33 45.94
C GLU A 43 -54.96 23.83 46.18
N GLU A 44 -54.69 23.22 47.34
CA GLU A 44 -53.38 22.64 47.65
C GLU A 44 -53.03 21.49 46.70
N CYS A 45 -53.98 20.59 46.43
CA CYS A 45 -53.82 19.53 45.43
C CYS A 45 -53.52 20.10 44.05
N ARG A 46 -54.29 21.09 43.58
CA ARG A 46 -54.02 21.75 42.29
C ARG A 46 -52.62 22.37 42.23
N ARG A 47 -52.21 23.10 43.28
CA ARG A 47 -50.86 23.69 43.34
C ARG A 47 -49.76 22.63 43.33
N GLN A 48 -49.99 21.48 43.97
CA GLN A 48 -49.05 20.36 43.94
C GLN A 48 -48.99 19.70 42.57
N GLU A 49 -50.14 19.52 41.91
CA GLU A 49 -50.23 19.01 40.54
C GLU A 49 -49.51 19.94 39.56
N ASP A 50 -49.76 21.24 39.61
CA ASP A 50 -49.10 22.24 38.76
C ASP A 50 -47.57 22.22 38.95
N ARG A 51 -47.10 22.09 40.21
CA ARG A 51 -45.66 21.95 40.51
C ARG A 51 -45.08 20.65 39.95
N ALA A 52 -45.79 19.54 40.11
CA ALA A 52 -45.34 18.24 39.60
C ALA A 52 -45.27 18.24 38.06
N GLN A 53 -46.27 18.82 37.38
CA GLN A 53 -46.28 18.99 35.93
C GLN A 53 -45.14 19.90 35.46
N GLY A 54 -44.90 21.01 36.16
CA GLY A 54 -43.79 21.92 35.85
C GLY A 54 -42.43 21.24 35.98
N LEU A 55 -42.22 20.45 37.04
CA LEU A 55 -40.99 19.66 37.21
C LEU A 55 -40.86 18.58 36.14
N ALA A 56 -41.94 17.85 35.83
CA ALA A 56 -41.94 16.83 34.79
C ALA A 56 -41.52 17.41 33.43
N ALA A 57 -42.10 18.55 33.04
CA ALA A 57 -41.74 19.24 31.80
C ALA A 57 -40.26 19.67 31.77
N GLN A 58 -39.71 20.14 32.89
CA GLN A 58 -38.29 20.49 32.98
C GLN A 58 -37.38 19.27 32.84
N TYR A 59 -37.75 18.12 33.43
CA TYR A 59 -36.99 16.88 33.30
C TYR A 59 -37.05 16.34 31.87
N GLU A 60 -38.22 16.39 31.22
CA GLU A 60 -38.38 15.99 29.82
C GLU A 60 -37.54 16.87 28.89
N GLN A 61 -37.55 18.18 29.10
CA GLN A 61 -36.70 19.10 28.33
C GLN A 61 -35.22 18.77 28.51
N ARG A 62 -34.74 18.63 29.75
CA ARG A 62 -33.33 18.31 30.02
C ARG A 62 -32.93 16.96 29.42
N ARG A 63 -33.84 15.97 29.47
CA ARG A 63 -33.63 14.67 28.85
C ARG A 63 -33.52 14.80 27.34
N ALA A 64 -34.42 15.52 26.68
CA ALA A 64 -34.37 15.74 25.24
C ALA A 64 -33.07 16.46 24.81
N GLU A 65 -32.62 17.45 25.58
CA GLU A 65 -31.33 18.13 25.34
C GLU A 65 -30.13 17.18 25.51
N GLN A 66 -30.18 16.27 26.49
CA GLN A 66 -29.13 15.26 26.68
C GLN A 66 -29.14 14.22 25.55
N ASP A 67 -30.31 13.70 25.18
CA ASP A 67 -30.47 12.73 24.11
C ASP A 67 -29.98 13.31 22.77
N ALA A 68 -30.28 14.58 22.48
CA ALA A 68 -29.75 15.28 21.30
C ALA A 68 -28.22 15.39 21.33
N ARG A 69 -27.62 15.71 22.49
CA ARG A 69 -26.15 15.76 22.64
C ARG A 69 -25.50 14.40 22.47
N VAL A 70 -26.12 13.35 22.99
CA VAL A 70 -25.63 11.97 22.83
C VAL A 70 -25.69 11.58 21.36
N SER A 71 -26.83 11.79 20.70
CA SER A 71 -26.99 11.49 19.27
C SER A 71 -25.95 12.21 18.41
N ALA A 72 -25.73 13.51 18.64
CA ALA A 72 -24.71 14.27 17.90
C ALA A 72 -23.29 13.73 18.11
N LYS A 73 -22.96 13.28 19.33
CA LYS A 73 -21.66 12.65 19.62
C LYS A 73 -21.54 11.27 18.96
N GLU A 74 -22.60 10.48 18.95
CA GLU A 74 -22.62 9.18 18.28
C GLU A 74 -22.43 9.33 16.76
N GLU A 75 -23.07 10.32 16.14
CA GLU A 75 -22.84 10.65 14.74
C GLU A 75 -21.38 11.05 14.49
N HIS A 76 -20.81 11.91 15.34
CA HIS A 76 -19.41 12.30 15.24
C HIS A 76 -18.46 11.10 15.36
N ILE A 77 -18.71 10.21 16.32
CA ILE A 77 -17.92 8.97 16.49
C ILE A 77 -18.01 8.10 15.24
N ARG A 78 -19.21 7.93 14.67
CA ARG A 78 -19.39 7.17 13.43
C ARG A 78 -18.63 7.78 12.25
N MET A 79 -18.67 9.10 12.10
CA MET A 79 -17.90 9.79 11.05
C MET A 79 -16.40 9.55 11.24
N GLN A 80 -15.88 9.72 12.46
CA GLN A 80 -14.47 9.47 12.75
C GLN A 80 -14.06 8.01 12.51
N GLN A 81 -14.91 7.05 12.87
CA GLN A 81 -14.66 5.63 12.58
C GLN A 81 -14.58 5.36 11.07
N ASN A 82 -15.46 5.98 10.29
CA ASN A 82 -15.42 5.89 8.83
C ASN A 82 -14.13 6.50 8.28
N GLU A 83 -13.72 7.68 8.74
CA GLU A 83 -12.46 8.32 8.35
C GLU A 83 -11.24 7.47 8.69
N VAL A 84 -11.18 6.91 9.90
CA VAL A 84 -10.10 6.01 10.32
C VAL A 84 -10.05 4.77 9.42
N SER A 85 -11.21 4.15 9.14
CA SER A 85 -11.26 2.97 8.27
C SER A 85 -10.79 3.27 6.83
N ALA A 86 -11.13 4.46 6.31
CA ALA A 86 -10.68 4.92 5.00
C ALA A 86 -9.16 5.14 4.99
N LEU A 87 -8.62 5.80 6.02
CA LEU A 87 -7.18 5.99 6.18
C LEU A 87 -6.42 4.67 6.32
N GLU A 88 -6.94 3.71 7.08
CA GLU A 88 -6.35 2.38 7.22
C GLU A 88 -6.32 1.62 5.88
N SER A 89 -7.35 1.75 5.05
CA SER A 89 -7.37 1.17 3.70
C SER A 89 -6.33 1.84 2.79
N ALA A 90 -6.19 3.17 2.86
CA ALA A 90 -5.21 3.92 2.08
C ALA A 90 -3.78 3.59 2.49
N VAL A 91 -3.52 3.46 3.80
CA VAL A 91 -2.20 3.04 4.33
C VAL A 91 -1.86 1.63 3.86
N ARG A 92 -2.81 0.69 3.87
CA ARG A 92 -2.58 -0.67 3.35
C ARG A 92 -2.18 -0.63 1.87
N LEU A 93 -2.93 0.08 1.05
CA LEU A 93 -2.62 0.24 -0.39
C LEU A 93 -1.23 0.86 -0.61
N LEU A 94 -0.86 1.87 0.17
CA LEU A 94 0.46 2.51 0.06
C LEU A 94 1.59 1.57 0.48
N ARG A 95 1.38 0.71 1.49
CA ARG A 95 2.36 -0.32 1.88
C ARG A 95 2.56 -1.34 0.78
N GLU A 96 1.48 -1.87 0.22
CA GLU A 96 1.54 -2.82 -0.92
C GLU A 96 2.28 -2.21 -2.12
N LYS A 97 2.00 -0.94 -2.46
CA LYS A 97 2.73 -0.23 -3.52
C LYS A 97 4.20 -0.03 -3.18
N SER A 98 4.53 0.30 -1.94
CA SER A 98 5.92 0.47 -1.50
C SER A 98 6.70 -0.85 -1.58
N GLU A 99 6.08 -1.96 -1.19
CA GLU A 99 6.66 -3.29 -1.31
C GLU A 99 6.89 -3.66 -2.79
N HIS A 100 5.89 -3.41 -3.65
CA HIS A 100 6.04 -3.63 -5.08
C HIS A 100 7.16 -2.80 -5.70
N HIS A 101 7.23 -1.50 -5.38
CA HIS A 101 8.33 -0.65 -5.84
C HIS A 101 9.68 -1.10 -5.29
N GLY A 102 9.75 -1.59 -4.04
CA GLY A 102 10.94 -2.20 -3.47
C GLY A 102 11.44 -3.38 -4.30
N MET A 103 10.55 -4.32 -4.62
CA MET A 103 10.89 -5.47 -5.48
C MET A 103 11.37 -5.04 -6.87
N ALA A 104 10.69 -4.07 -7.49
CA ALA A 104 11.07 -3.56 -8.82
C ALA A 104 12.46 -2.89 -8.82
N ILE A 105 12.81 -2.18 -7.73
CA ILE A 105 14.14 -1.59 -7.56
C ILE A 105 15.20 -2.68 -7.42
N GLU A 106 14.95 -3.71 -6.63
CA GLU A 106 15.88 -4.84 -6.48
C GLU A 106 16.12 -5.57 -7.80
N GLU A 107 15.07 -5.80 -8.59
CA GLU A 107 15.18 -6.38 -9.93
C GLU A 107 15.99 -5.49 -10.87
N ALA A 108 15.72 -4.18 -10.87
CA ALA A 108 16.47 -3.22 -11.66
C ALA A 108 17.95 -3.16 -11.26
N GLN A 109 18.26 -3.27 -9.97
CA GLN A 109 19.64 -3.34 -9.47
C GLN A 109 20.36 -4.61 -9.92
N LYS A 110 19.68 -5.77 -9.87
CA LYS A 110 20.22 -7.04 -10.38
C LYS A 110 20.51 -6.95 -11.87
N GLU A 111 19.61 -6.36 -12.65
CA GLU A 111 19.80 -6.16 -14.09
C GLU A 111 20.93 -5.16 -14.40
N LEU A 112 21.05 -4.08 -13.62
CA LEU A 112 22.15 -3.13 -13.75
C LEU A 112 23.50 -3.82 -13.49
N ALA A 113 23.60 -4.64 -12.45
CA ALA A 113 24.80 -5.40 -12.14
C ALA A 113 25.17 -6.37 -13.27
N ARG A 114 24.19 -7.07 -13.86
CA ARG A 114 24.39 -7.93 -15.04
C ARG A 114 24.92 -7.13 -16.22
N ARG A 115 24.35 -5.97 -16.52
CA ARG A 115 24.81 -5.09 -17.61
C ARG A 115 26.22 -4.56 -17.39
N GLN A 116 26.58 -4.20 -16.16
CA GLN A 116 27.94 -3.78 -15.84
C GLN A 116 28.95 -4.92 -16.02
N ALA A 117 28.63 -6.13 -15.59
CA ALA A 117 29.47 -7.30 -15.81
C ALA A 117 29.64 -7.60 -17.31
N LEU A 118 28.56 -7.49 -18.10
CA LEU A 118 28.61 -7.67 -19.54
C LEU A 118 29.47 -6.59 -20.23
N ARG A 119 29.34 -5.32 -19.83
CA ARG A 119 30.17 -4.23 -20.35
C ARG A 119 31.66 -4.50 -20.15
N LYS A 120 32.07 -4.95 -18.95
CA LYS A 120 33.46 -5.34 -18.68
C LYS A 120 33.92 -6.46 -19.63
N LYS A 121 33.11 -7.50 -19.82
CA LYS A 121 33.43 -8.59 -20.76
C LYS A 121 33.61 -8.09 -22.19
N VAL A 122 32.78 -7.14 -22.63
CA VAL A 122 32.91 -6.53 -23.97
C VAL A 122 34.19 -5.71 -24.08
N GLU A 123 34.53 -4.91 -23.06
CA GLU A 123 35.78 -4.14 -23.02
C GLU A 123 37.01 -5.06 -23.07
N ASP A 124 36.99 -6.17 -22.32
CA ASP A 124 38.08 -7.15 -22.32
C ASP A 124 38.20 -7.88 -23.66
N ALA A 125 37.08 -8.27 -24.28
CA ALA A 125 37.06 -8.86 -25.61
C ALA A 125 37.59 -7.89 -26.68
N GLN A 126 37.27 -6.59 -26.58
CA GLN A 126 37.81 -5.57 -27.48
C GLN A 126 39.33 -5.41 -27.34
N LYS A 127 39.86 -5.43 -26.11
CA LYS A 127 41.31 -5.40 -25.88
C LYS A 127 41.98 -6.65 -26.47
N ALA A 128 41.44 -7.83 -26.21
CA ALA A 128 41.96 -9.09 -26.75
C ALA A 128 41.95 -9.10 -28.29
N LEU A 129 40.86 -8.63 -28.91
CA LEU A 129 40.76 -8.49 -30.37
C LEU A 129 41.83 -7.54 -30.92
N THR A 130 42.10 -6.43 -30.22
CA THR A 130 43.12 -5.46 -30.62
C THR A 130 44.51 -6.07 -30.58
N GLN A 131 44.83 -6.84 -29.54
CA GLN A 131 46.09 -7.59 -29.43
C GLN A 131 46.23 -8.65 -30.54
N LEU A 132 45.17 -9.40 -30.81
CA LEU A 132 45.14 -10.39 -31.89
C LEU A 132 45.38 -9.76 -33.26
N LYS A 133 44.79 -8.59 -33.54
CA LYS A 133 45.05 -7.84 -34.78
C LYS A 133 46.52 -7.48 -34.93
N GLN A 134 47.15 -6.96 -33.87
CA GLN A 134 48.60 -6.65 -33.90
C GLN A 134 49.45 -7.89 -34.18
N VAL A 135 49.11 -9.04 -33.56
CA VAL A 135 49.82 -10.30 -33.83
C VAL A 135 49.66 -10.77 -35.27
N VAL A 136 48.48 -10.58 -35.88
CA VAL A 136 48.25 -10.90 -37.29
C VAL A 136 49.07 -9.97 -38.19
N GLU A 137 49.02 -8.66 -37.95
CA GLU A 137 49.81 -7.67 -38.70
C GLU A 137 51.32 -7.96 -38.64
N ASP A 138 51.84 -8.33 -37.45
CA ASP A 138 53.23 -8.73 -37.27
C ASP A 138 53.59 -10.01 -38.05
N ARG A 139 52.66 -10.98 -38.10
CA ARG A 139 52.84 -12.23 -38.86
C ARG A 139 52.79 -11.97 -40.36
N ASP A 140 51.89 -11.12 -40.82
CA ASP A 140 51.77 -10.72 -42.22
C ASP A 140 53.05 -10.00 -42.67
N ALA A 141 53.60 -9.09 -41.85
CA ALA A 141 54.87 -8.45 -42.15
C ALA A 141 56.04 -9.45 -42.26
N ARG A 142 56.07 -10.48 -41.41
CA ARG A 142 57.08 -11.56 -41.48
C ARG A 142 56.89 -12.42 -42.74
N MET A 143 55.65 -12.73 -43.10
CA MET A 143 55.33 -13.48 -44.32
C MET A 143 55.84 -12.73 -45.56
N VAL A 144 55.53 -11.44 -45.68
CA VAL A 144 56.03 -10.60 -46.80
C VAL A 144 57.56 -10.57 -46.84
N ALA A 145 58.23 -10.48 -45.68
CA ALA A 145 59.70 -10.52 -45.63
C ALA A 145 60.29 -11.87 -46.07
N LEU A 146 59.63 -12.98 -45.72
CA LEU A 146 60.00 -14.32 -46.16
C LEU A 146 59.75 -14.52 -47.66
N GLU A 147 58.61 -14.08 -48.18
CA GLU A 147 58.28 -14.10 -49.61
C GLU A 147 59.33 -13.33 -50.41
N LEU A 148 59.67 -12.11 -50.00
CA LEU A 148 60.72 -11.31 -50.66
C LEU A 148 62.08 -12.00 -50.64
N ARG A 149 62.43 -12.69 -49.55
CA ARG A 149 63.68 -13.45 -49.45
C ARG A 149 63.66 -14.67 -50.38
N VAL A 150 62.55 -15.40 -50.43
CA VAL A 150 62.36 -16.53 -51.34
C VAL A 150 62.51 -16.06 -52.79
N ASP A 151 61.89 -14.95 -53.17
CA ASP A 151 62.00 -14.42 -54.53
C ASP A 151 63.44 -14.02 -54.89
N ARG A 152 64.18 -13.43 -53.96
CA ARG A 152 65.61 -13.14 -54.16
C ARG A 152 66.42 -14.41 -54.38
N GLU A 153 66.26 -15.42 -53.52
CA GLU A 153 66.96 -16.70 -53.65
C GLU A 153 66.59 -17.41 -54.95
N LYS A 154 65.31 -17.33 -55.38
CA LYS A 154 64.86 -17.85 -56.68
C LYS A 154 65.61 -17.18 -57.83
N THR A 155 65.61 -15.84 -57.88
CA THR A 155 66.31 -15.09 -58.94
C THR A 155 67.81 -15.34 -58.97
N GLU A 156 68.45 -15.47 -57.80
CA GLU A 156 69.89 -15.77 -57.73
C GLU A 156 70.19 -17.20 -58.19
N THR A 157 69.33 -18.15 -57.83
CA THR A 157 69.46 -19.55 -58.25
C THR A 157 69.21 -19.72 -59.74
N GLU A 158 68.21 -19.04 -60.30
CA GLU A 158 67.97 -18.97 -61.75
C GLU A 158 69.18 -18.37 -62.49
N ARG A 159 69.75 -17.28 -61.99
CA ARG A 159 70.96 -16.69 -62.57
C ARG A 159 72.15 -17.66 -62.55
N ARG A 160 72.36 -18.39 -61.45
CA ARG A 160 73.41 -19.43 -61.37
C ARG A 160 73.12 -20.57 -62.36
N HIS A 161 71.86 -20.95 -62.52
CA HIS A 161 71.42 -21.95 -63.48
C HIS A 161 71.74 -21.54 -64.93
N GLU A 162 71.38 -20.31 -65.32
CA GLU A 162 71.70 -19.75 -66.64
C GLU A 162 73.21 -19.71 -66.91
N GLN A 163 74.02 -19.38 -65.91
CA GLN A 163 75.48 -19.39 -66.03
C GLN A 163 76.04 -20.80 -66.27
N LEU A 164 75.52 -21.80 -65.55
CA LEU A 164 75.93 -23.20 -65.71
C LEU A 164 75.50 -23.78 -67.05
N GLU A 165 74.27 -23.52 -67.50
CA GLU A 165 73.81 -23.90 -68.85
C GLU A 165 74.71 -23.29 -69.94
N GLY A 166 75.21 -22.07 -69.73
CA GLY A 166 76.17 -21.42 -70.62
C GLY A 166 77.57 -22.05 -70.64
N TRP A 167 78.01 -22.68 -69.55
CA TRP A 167 79.32 -23.35 -69.45
C TRP A 167 79.29 -24.81 -69.89
N GLU A 168 78.18 -25.53 -69.65
CA GLU A 168 77.97 -26.91 -70.07
C GLU A 168 76.62 -27.07 -70.80
N PRO A 169 76.57 -26.82 -72.12
CA PRO A 169 75.32 -26.86 -72.90
C PRO A 169 74.66 -28.25 -73.00
N HIS A 170 75.37 -29.29 -72.60
CA HIS A 170 74.93 -30.69 -72.72
C HIS A 170 74.32 -31.24 -71.41
N CYS A 171 74.37 -30.47 -70.32
CA CYS A 171 73.78 -30.83 -69.03
C CYS A 171 72.60 -29.90 -68.74
N SER A 172 71.37 -30.37 -68.95
CA SER A 172 70.16 -29.64 -68.52
C SER A 172 69.85 -29.99 -67.07
N LEU A 173 69.87 -28.99 -66.20
CA LEU A 173 69.43 -29.10 -64.82
C LEU A 173 67.93 -28.74 -64.74
N PRO A 174 67.18 -29.26 -63.76
CA PRO A 174 65.79 -28.85 -63.54
C PRO A 174 65.70 -27.41 -63.01
N ARG A 175 64.74 -26.62 -63.50
CA ARG A 175 64.51 -25.24 -63.04
C ARG A 175 63.61 -25.22 -61.81
N ILE A 176 63.64 -24.13 -61.06
CA ILE A 176 62.87 -24.00 -59.81
C ILE A 176 61.36 -24.08 -60.08
N GLU A 177 60.87 -23.58 -61.21
CA GLU A 177 59.47 -23.70 -61.64
C GLU A 177 59.06 -25.16 -61.92
N ASP A 178 59.99 -26.02 -62.32
CA ASP A 178 59.73 -27.44 -62.60
C ASP A 178 59.50 -28.25 -61.32
N VAL A 179 60.11 -27.82 -60.20
CA VAL A 179 59.98 -28.48 -58.89
C VAL A 179 58.65 -28.12 -58.20
N GLY A 180 58.07 -26.95 -58.52
CA GLY A 180 56.77 -26.52 -57.98
C GLY A 180 55.59 -27.42 -58.37
N ARG A 181 55.74 -28.27 -59.38
CA ARG A 181 54.73 -29.28 -59.76
C ARG A 181 54.81 -30.58 -58.95
N LEU A 182 55.83 -30.78 -58.11
CA LEU A 182 56.12 -32.06 -57.47
C LEU A 182 56.36 -32.00 -55.95
N GLY A 183 55.96 -30.95 -55.22
CA GLY A 183 56.20 -30.95 -53.77
C GLY A 183 55.45 -29.95 -52.91
N LEU A 184 54.82 -30.50 -51.85
CA LEU A 184 54.31 -29.92 -50.60
C LEU A 184 52.83 -29.52 -50.51
N ASP A 185 52.12 -29.25 -51.61
CA ASP A 185 50.67 -29.00 -51.54
C ASP A 185 49.86 -30.25 -51.13
N GLU A 186 50.35 -31.45 -51.45
CA GLU A 186 49.68 -32.72 -51.13
C GLU A 186 49.95 -33.22 -49.70
N THR A 187 51.05 -32.81 -49.05
CA THR A 187 51.42 -33.30 -47.70
C THR A 187 51.07 -32.34 -46.56
N ALA A 188 50.74 -31.08 -46.86
CA ALA A 188 50.32 -30.10 -45.85
C ALA A 188 48.85 -30.27 -45.38
N GLY A 189 48.05 -31.08 -46.08
CA GLY A 189 46.64 -31.35 -45.75
C GLY A 189 46.41 -32.31 -44.58
N GLU A 190 47.42 -33.07 -44.15
CA GLU A 190 47.30 -34.09 -43.10
C GLU A 190 47.93 -33.64 -41.77
N SER A 191 47.54 -32.47 -41.27
CA SER A 191 47.83 -32.11 -39.87
C SER A 191 46.73 -32.67 -38.96
N ILE A 192 47.02 -33.82 -38.34
CA ILE A 192 46.16 -34.47 -37.34
C ILE A 192 46.12 -33.59 -36.08
N VAL A 193 44.97 -32.97 -35.82
CA VAL A 193 44.68 -32.32 -34.53
C VAL A 193 44.42 -33.42 -33.50
N LEU A 194 45.42 -33.74 -32.68
CA LEU A 194 45.22 -34.47 -31.43
C LEU A 194 44.68 -33.49 -30.38
N VAL A 195 43.35 -33.37 -30.31
CA VAL A 195 42.68 -32.81 -29.13
C VAL A 195 42.81 -33.85 -28.02
N GLY A 196 43.68 -33.59 -27.05
CA GLY A 196 43.67 -34.31 -25.79
C GLY A 196 42.41 -33.94 -25.02
N ASP A 197 41.50 -34.90 -24.88
CA ASP A 197 40.48 -34.90 -23.85
C ASP A 197 41.18 -34.90 -22.49
N LEU A 198 41.13 -33.77 -21.78
CA LEU A 198 41.40 -33.70 -20.35
C LEU A 198 40.06 -33.71 -19.63
N ALA A 199 39.83 -34.82 -18.92
CA ALA A 199 38.87 -34.97 -17.84
C ALA A 199 39.11 -33.98 -16.70
#